data_AF-A0A8H2WLV8-F1
#
_entry.id   AF-A0A8H2WLV8-F1
#
_cell.length_a   1.000
_cell.length_b   1.000
_cell.length_c   1.000
_cell.angle_alpha   90.00
_cell.angle_beta   90.00
_cell.angle_gamma   90.00
#
_symmetry.space_group_name_H-M   'P 1'
#
loop_
_entity.id
_entity.type
_entity.pdbx_description
1 polymer ?
#
loop_
_entity_poly.entity_id
_entity_poly.type
_entity_poly.pdbx_seq_one_letter_code
_entity_poly.pdbx_strand_id
1 'polypeptide(L)'
;MIRRLFLQTTPSFKNSYLVLRRILSPLVTLKLGPMSNSPPPRVTMTPPPAVPIHLPVSPIPEDIGNRKIIKTAACLIIGDEILNGKTHDSNSNFLAKFCFDRGVALKRIEVIADDEGEIIEASQRMVKNYDFVVTSGGIGPTHDDITYSALGAAFNLPLALHQPTLERMYEMNKHRPETLNQTQEQRTARERMALLPEGPGAHALFVYEDLWVPILQLQGKLHVLPGVPSLFRKLLEGLVPYIALPQDSERSYRKMVLTQLPESNIAPFLTTLQARVKPEGIQVGSYPTIGRGVTVSLIGKNAARLEELAQEVVKEVQHYPPLTNPLSSPITHYDGPESRYNRLAGHDRVSAAVYALFKSQSPSLMGFAAGINSGIAGVTFFAVREYAVSPALVLSLDTPQYARRRAELGITSNTLDDLKYAHEQQDQLALIRQDRLLDTGLAGSIAGGGLNFWRGGARAIVPGALTASLACVLVQAAVNELAVQRIRYVAGTPTAAVLPLTKSVPIDSRLPATSSSTPQPAPITGILHQPTEEKQAPKATLQRIVDTMSYVVPLTKLDDKEYLERLERKRDVLDKKIDRLSAELSGKPRA
;
A
#
# COMPACT_ATOMS: atom_id res chain seq x y z
N MET A 1 -3.30 4.00 -61.62
CA MET A 1 -2.65 5.30 -61.29
C MET A 1 -2.34 5.48 -59.81
N ILE A 2 -3.09 4.87 -58.87
CA ILE A 2 -2.82 4.97 -57.40
C ILE A 2 -1.72 4.00 -56.89
N ARG A 3 -1.35 2.98 -57.67
CA ARG A 3 -0.26 2.04 -57.30
C ARG A 3 1.17 2.54 -57.64
N ARG A 4 1.29 3.66 -58.36
CA ARG A 4 2.60 4.26 -58.75
C ARG A 4 3.00 5.46 -57.88
N LEU A 5 2.09 6.03 -57.08
CA LEU A 5 2.40 7.19 -56.24
C LEU A 5 2.98 6.83 -54.86
N PHE A 6 2.92 5.57 -54.43
CA PHE A 6 3.37 5.14 -53.10
C PHE A 6 4.82 4.61 -53.05
N LEU A 7 5.55 4.65 -54.17
CA LEU A 7 6.88 4.06 -54.29
C LEU A 7 8.02 5.07 -54.50
N GLN A 8 7.78 6.38 -54.32
CA GLN A 8 8.80 7.40 -54.63
C GLN A 8 9.19 8.38 -53.52
N THR A 9 8.80 8.17 -52.27
CA THR A 9 9.32 9.01 -51.17
C THR A 9 9.76 8.22 -49.95
N THR A 10 11.02 8.45 -49.56
CA THR A 10 11.76 8.06 -48.33
C THR A 10 12.45 6.67 -48.27
N PRO A 11 13.80 6.62 -48.38
CA PRO A 11 14.62 5.40 -48.29
C PRO A 11 14.83 4.81 -46.87
N SER A 12 14.24 5.36 -45.81
CA SER A 12 14.61 5.02 -44.42
C SER A 12 14.00 3.71 -43.89
N PHE A 13 12.92 3.22 -44.51
CA PHE A 13 12.19 2.04 -43.99
C PHE A 13 12.77 0.67 -44.41
N LYS A 14 13.61 0.60 -45.45
CA LYS A 14 14.19 -0.67 -45.93
C LYS A 14 15.28 -1.22 -45.00
N ASN A 15 16.01 -0.37 -44.28
CA ASN A 15 17.09 -0.82 -43.40
C ASN A 15 16.57 -1.44 -42.10
N SER A 16 15.47 -0.95 -41.55
CA SER A 16 14.88 -1.53 -40.32
C SER A 16 14.28 -2.92 -40.53
N TYR A 17 13.72 -3.19 -41.72
CA TYR A 17 13.15 -4.50 -42.07
C TYR A 17 14.22 -5.58 -42.32
N LEU A 18 15.36 -5.19 -42.89
CA LEU A 18 16.50 -6.09 -43.12
C LEU A 18 17.24 -6.43 -41.82
N VAL A 19 17.32 -5.51 -40.87
CA VAL A 19 17.90 -5.74 -39.54
C VAL A 19 17.01 -6.69 -38.71
N LEU A 20 15.67 -6.49 -38.72
CA LEU A 20 14.75 -7.42 -38.06
C LEU A 20 14.81 -8.84 -38.65
N ARG A 21 14.93 -8.97 -39.98
CA ARG A 21 15.00 -10.27 -40.66
C ARG A 21 16.31 -11.02 -40.36
N ARG A 22 17.43 -10.32 -40.15
CA ARG A 22 18.74 -10.91 -39.78
C ARG A 22 18.79 -11.37 -38.32
N ILE A 23 18.04 -10.71 -37.43
CA ILE A 23 17.92 -11.08 -36.02
C ILE A 23 16.97 -12.27 -35.82
N LEU A 24 15.94 -12.40 -36.66
CA LEU A 24 14.91 -13.44 -36.53
C LEU A 24 15.17 -14.71 -37.37
N SER A 25 16.15 -14.71 -38.27
CA SER A 25 16.45 -15.85 -39.16
C SER A 25 17.02 -17.13 -38.51
N PRO A 26 17.67 -17.14 -37.33
CA PRO A 26 18.13 -18.40 -36.72
C PRO A 26 17.01 -19.16 -35.98
N LEU A 27 15.83 -18.56 -35.78
CA LEU A 27 14.77 -19.11 -34.92
C LEU A 27 13.70 -19.95 -35.63
N VAL A 28 13.82 -20.18 -36.95
CA VAL A 28 12.74 -20.82 -37.75
C VAL A 28 13.19 -22.09 -38.50
N THR A 29 14.30 -22.72 -38.11
CA THR A 29 14.69 -24.01 -38.72
C THR A 29 14.86 -25.11 -37.68
N LEU A 30 13.74 -25.59 -37.11
CA LEU A 30 13.66 -26.95 -36.60
C LEU A 30 12.40 -27.63 -37.15
N LYS A 31 12.61 -28.57 -38.07
CA LYS A 31 11.59 -29.50 -38.58
C LYS A 31 11.04 -30.32 -37.41
N LEU A 32 9.73 -30.20 -37.16
CA LEU A 32 8.99 -31.14 -36.33
C LEU A 32 8.77 -32.44 -37.12
N GLY A 33 9.41 -33.53 -36.69
CA GLY A 33 9.00 -34.91 -37.02
C GLY A 33 7.78 -35.33 -36.19
N PRO A 34 7.14 -36.48 -36.50
CA PRO A 34 5.89 -36.87 -35.86
C PRO A 34 6.07 -37.10 -34.35
N MET A 35 5.16 -36.53 -33.56
CA MET A 35 5.22 -36.54 -32.09
C MET A 35 4.92 -37.94 -31.53
N SER A 36 5.89 -38.50 -30.80
CA SER A 36 5.67 -39.56 -29.82
C SER A 36 5.13 -38.94 -28.51
N ASN A 37 4.00 -39.44 -28.02
CA ASN A 37 3.32 -38.98 -26.80
C ASN A 37 4.00 -39.50 -25.52
N SER A 38 5.21 -39.04 -25.24
CA SER A 38 5.82 -39.20 -23.91
C SER A 38 6.82 -38.07 -23.63
N PRO A 39 6.67 -37.32 -22.53
CA PRO A 39 7.58 -36.24 -22.19
C PRO A 39 8.98 -36.80 -21.89
N PRO A 40 10.07 -36.10 -22.28
CA PRO A 40 11.42 -36.51 -21.90
C PRO A 40 11.60 -36.42 -20.38
N PRO A 41 12.40 -37.28 -19.76
CA PRO A 41 12.63 -37.25 -18.32
C PRO A 41 13.28 -35.92 -17.95
N ARG A 42 12.58 -35.16 -17.11
CA ARG A 42 13.09 -33.95 -16.49
C ARG A 42 14.23 -34.37 -15.56
N VAL A 43 15.48 -34.13 -15.96
CA VAL A 43 16.61 -34.21 -15.02
C VAL A 43 16.45 -33.04 -14.06
N THR A 44 15.64 -33.24 -13.03
CA THR A 44 15.69 -32.43 -11.82
C THR A 44 17.04 -32.74 -11.18
N MET A 45 18.03 -31.87 -11.40
CA MET A 45 19.09 -31.74 -10.41
C MET A 45 18.41 -31.21 -9.15
N THR A 46 17.96 -32.12 -8.29
CA THR A 46 17.66 -31.79 -6.91
C THR A 46 18.94 -31.18 -6.34
N PRO A 47 18.93 -29.93 -5.86
CA PRO A 47 20.05 -29.46 -5.06
C PRO A 47 20.29 -30.50 -3.96
N PRO A 48 21.54 -30.82 -3.62
CA PRO A 48 21.82 -31.75 -2.54
C PRO A 48 20.99 -31.33 -1.32
N PRO A 49 20.35 -32.27 -0.61
CA PRO A 49 19.59 -31.93 0.58
C PRO A 49 20.50 -31.09 1.48
N ALA A 50 20.05 -29.87 1.80
CA ALA A 50 20.81 -29.00 2.69
C ALA A 50 21.05 -29.80 3.97
N VAL A 51 22.31 -30.09 4.27
CA VAL A 51 22.68 -30.73 5.53
C VAL A 51 22.10 -29.84 6.62
N PRO A 52 21.25 -30.35 7.51
CA PRO A 52 20.67 -29.54 8.57
C PRO A 52 21.82 -28.99 9.41
N ILE A 53 21.93 -27.66 9.47
CA ILE A 53 22.91 -27.02 10.34
C ILE A 53 22.33 -27.06 11.76
N HIS A 54 22.96 -27.85 12.63
CA HIS A 54 22.60 -27.93 14.05
C HIS A 54 23.59 -27.09 14.85
N LEU A 55 23.27 -25.80 15.06
CA LEU A 55 24.05 -24.92 15.93
C LEU A 55 23.55 -25.07 17.37
N PRO A 56 24.42 -25.05 18.39
CA PRO A 56 24.00 -25.24 19.78
C PRO A 56 22.98 -24.17 20.20
N VAL A 57 21.98 -24.49 21.01
CA VAL A 57 21.10 -23.47 21.63
C VAL A 57 21.66 -23.02 22.98
N SER A 58 21.28 -21.84 23.44
CA SER A 58 21.63 -21.39 24.80
C SER A 58 20.98 -22.33 25.83
N PRO A 59 21.65 -22.63 26.96
CA PRO A 59 21.05 -23.45 28.00
C PRO A 59 19.85 -22.73 28.62
N ILE A 60 18.77 -23.46 28.85
CA ILE A 60 17.62 -22.95 29.60
C ILE A 60 18.05 -22.77 31.06
N PRO A 61 17.88 -21.59 31.67
CA PRO A 61 18.26 -21.39 33.06
C PRO A 61 17.47 -22.29 34.01
N GLU A 62 18.17 -23.00 34.89
CA GLU A 62 17.55 -23.91 35.87
C GLU A 62 16.71 -23.17 36.93
N ASP A 63 17.02 -21.88 37.16
CA ASP A 63 16.44 -21.06 38.21
C ASP A 63 15.14 -20.33 37.81
N ILE A 64 14.57 -20.60 36.63
CA ILE A 64 13.38 -19.87 36.12
C ILE A 64 12.23 -19.88 37.12
N GLY A 65 11.99 -21.00 37.80
CA GLY A 65 10.94 -21.12 38.82
C GLY A 65 11.11 -20.19 40.02
N ASN A 66 12.34 -19.72 40.27
CA ASN A 66 12.68 -18.82 41.37
C ASN A 66 12.78 -17.34 40.92
N ARG A 67 12.72 -17.08 39.61
CA ARG A 67 12.79 -15.71 39.08
C ARG A 67 11.50 -14.96 39.33
N LYS A 68 11.62 -13.63 39.38
CA LYS A 68 10.46 -12.73 39.46
C LYS A 68 9.56 -12.96 38.24
N ILE A 69 8.31 -13.34 38.48
CA ILE A 69 7.28 -13.49 37.45
C ILE A 69 7.07 -12.15 36.73
N ILE A 70 7.11 -12.19 35.41
CA ILE A 70 6.84 -11.04 34.53
C ILE A 70 5.36 -10.71 34.59
N LYS A 71 5.00 -9.51 35.06
CA LYS A 71 3.61 -9.05 35.10
C LYS A 71 3.33 -7.93 34.11
N THR A 72 4.35 -7.11 33.82
CA THR A 72 4.22 -5.95 32.96
C THR A 72 5.23 -5.99 31.81
N ALA A 73 4.78 -5.58 30.63
CA ALA A 73 5.63 -5.46 29.45
C ALA A 73 5.56 -4.08 28.79
N ALA A 74 6.60 -3.75 28.04
CA ALA A 74 6.63 -2.63 27.09
C ALA A 74 7.31 -3.01 25.77
N CYS A 75 6.90 -2.34 24.70
CA CYS A 75 7.43 -2.50 23.36
C CYS A 75 8.09 -1.21 22.89
N LEU A 76 9.31 -1.31 22.37
CA LEU A 76 10.02 -0.21 21.74
C LEU A 76 10.31 -0.55 20.28
N ILE A 77 9.55 0.05 19.36
CA ILE A 77 9.78 -0.08 17.93
C ILE A 77 10.74 1.03 17.50
N ILE A 78 11.83 0.67 16.83
CA ILE A 78 12.89 1.58 16.39
C ILE A 78 12.91 1.50 14.86
N GLY A 79 12.59 2.59 14.19
CA GLY A 79 12.53 2.61 12.73
C GLY A 79 11.81 3.84 12.17
N ASP A 80 12.54 4.68 11.44
CA ASP A 80 12.00 5.86 10.75
C ASP A 80 10.90 5.49 9.73
N GLU A 81 10.98 4.31 9.11
CA GLU A 81 9.99 3.82 8.16
C GLU A 81 8.62 3.53 8.79
N ILE A 82 8.59 3.31 10.10
CA ILE A 82 7.35 3.17 10.86
C ILE A 82 6.77 4.56 11.12
N LEU A 83 7.61 5.51 11.57
CA LEU A 83 7.19 6.88 11.86
C LEU A 83 6.70 7.63 10.62
N ASN A 84 7.34 7.44 9.46
CA ASN A 84 6.92 8.05 8.20
C ASN A 84 5.80 7.29 7.48
N GLY A 85 5.31 6.18 8.07
CA GLY A 85 4.17 5.41 7.56
C GLY A 85 4.46 4.56 6.32
N LYS A 86 5.73 4.42 5.90
CA LYS A 86 6.13 3.54 4.79
C LYS A 86 5.86 2.08 5.11
N THR A 87 6.07 1.67 6.36
CA THR A 87 5.87 0.30 6.82
C THR A 87 4.81 0.27 7.92
N HIS A 88 3.81 -0.59 7.76
CA HIS A 88 2.83 -0.85 8.81
C HIS A 88 3.46 -1.73 9.90
N ASP A 89 3.53 -1.23 11.13
CA ASP A 89 4.02 -1.99 12.27
C ASP A 89 3.11 -3.21 12.57
N SER A 90 3.66 -4.40 12.40
CA SER A 90 3.01 -5.67 12.76
C SER A 90 3.66 -6.35 13.96
N ASN A 91 4.81 -5.86 14.42
CA ASN A 91 5.60 -6.48 15.47
C ASN A 91 5.03 -6.13 16.84
N SER A 92 4.65 -4.85 17.06
CA SER A 92 4.01 -4.45 18.32
C SER A 92 2.65 -5.14 18.50
N ASN A 93 1.88 -5.30 17.41
CA ASN A 93 0.61 -6.04 17.44
C ASN A 93 0.82 -7.51 17.81
N PHE A 94 1.84 -8.15 17.24
CA PHE A 94 2.18 -9.53 17.59
C PHE A 94 2.61 -9.64 19.06
N LEU A 95 3.43 -8.73 19.56
CA LEU A 95 3.83 -8.70 20.97
C LEU A 95 2.63 -8.47 21.90
N ALA A 96 1.68 -7.60 21.52
CA ALA A 96 0.45 -7.38 22.27
C ALA A 96 -0.37 -8.66 22.41
N LYS A 97 -0.50 -9.42 21.33
CA LYS A 97 -1.14 -10.75 21.36
C LYS A 97 -0.35 -11.73 22.22
N PHE A 98 0.97 -11.81 22.02
CA PHE A 98 1.87 -12.67 22.79
C PHE A 98 1.73 -12.45 24.29
N CYS A 99 1.70 -11.19 24.73
CA CYS A 99 1.55 -10.80 26.12
C CYS A 99 0.16 -11.16 26.66
N PHE A 100 -0.90 -10.82 25.91
CA PHE A 100 -2.29 -11.12 26.29
C PHE A 100 -2.50 -12.62 26.52
N ASP A 101 -2.05 -13.45 25.58
CA ASP A 101 -2.18 -14.91 25.63
C ASP A 101 -1.41 -15.54 26.81
N ARG A 102 -0.46 -14.81 27.39
CA ARG A 102 0.39 -15.25 28.51
C ARG A 102 0.09 -14.55 29.84
N GLY A 103 -0.97 -13.73 29.90
CA GLY A 103 -1.34 -13.00 31.12
C GLY A 103 -0.40 -11.86 31.48
N VAL A 104 0.49 -11.45 30.58
CA VAL A 104 1.38 -10.31 30.77
C VAL A 104 0.67 -9.04 30.31
N ALA A 105 0.63 -8.02 31.16
CA ALA A 105 0.02 -6.75 30.80
C ALA A 105 0.99 -5.90 29.98
N LEU A 106 0.79 -5.83 28.66
CA LEU A 106 1.49 -4.85 27.82
C LEU A 106 0.98 -3.45 28.17
N LYS A 107 1.82 -2.65 28.83
CA LYS A 107 1.46 -1.33 29.36
C LYS A 107 1.77 -0.19 28.40
N ARG A 108 2.73 -0.39 27.50
CA ARG A 108 3.15 0.66 26.56
C ARG A 108 3.76 0.08 25.29
N ILE A 109 3.48 0.75 24.18
CA ILE A 109 4.18 0.63 22.91
C ILE A 109 4.65 2.04 22.56
N GLU A 110 5.94 2.22 22.27
CA GLU A 110 6.49 3.46 21.72
C GLU A 110 7.16 3.13 20.39
N VAL A 111 6.98 4.01 19.41
CA VAL A 111 7.69 3.99 18.13
C VAL A 111 8.59 5.22 18.13
N ILE A 112 9.88 5.02 17.92
CA ILE A 112 10.90 6.08 17.93
C ILE A 112 11.74 6.04 16.65
N ALA A 113 12.42 7.15 16.38
CA ALA A 113 13.33 7.29 15.26
C ALA A 113 14.60 6.44 15.47
N ASP A 114 15.35 6.22 14.40
CA ASP A 114 16.73 5.69 14.45
C ASP A 114 17.70 6.78 14.96
N ASP A 115 17.44 7.28 16.16
CA ASP A 115 18.22 8.31 16.85
C ASP A 115 18.77 7.77 18.18
N GLU A 116 20.07 8.00 18.42
CA GLU A 116 20.76 7.46 19.60
C GLU A 116 20.16 7.99 20.92
N GLY A 117 19.83 9.28 20.98
CA GLY A 117 19.27 9.91 22.18
C GLY A 117 17.89 9.37 22.53
N GLU A 118 17.03 9.23 21.52
CA GLU A 118 15.69 8.64 21.68
C GLU A 118 15.76 7.18 22.15
N ILE A 119 16.66 6.37 21.56
CA ILE A 119 16.84 4.96 21.96
C ILE A 119 17.35 4.86 23.40
N ILE A 120 18.31 5.71 23.80
CA ILE A 120 18.85 5.73 25.16
C ILE A 120 17.75 6.09 26.17
N GLU A 121 17.03 7.19 25.95
CA GLU A 121 15.99 7.66 26.86
C GLU A 121 14.88 6.60 27.03
N ALA A 122 14.33 6.13 25.92
CA ALA A 122 13.19 5.23 25.94
C ALA A 122 13.56 3.88 26.56
N SER A 123 14.72 3.32 26.20
CA SER A 123 15.17 2.02 26.73
C SER A 123 15.41 2.05 28.24
N GLN A 124 16.11 3.07 28.75
CA GLN A 124 16.34 3.24 30.20
C GLN A 124 15.02 3.41 30.96
N ARG A 125 14.14 4.27 30.46
CA ARG A 125 12.83 4.54 31.07
C ARG A 125 11.95 3.29 31.08
N MET A 126 11.93 2.51 30.01
CA MET A 126 11.15 1.27 29.95
C MET A 126 11.72 0.17 30.88
N VAL A 127 13.04 -0.02 30.91
CA VAL A 127 13.68 -1.01 31.79
C VAL A 127 13.44 -0.71 33.27
N LYS A 128 13.42 0.58 33.62
CA LYS A 128 13.08 1.05 34.97
C LYS A 128 11.63 0.72 35.35
N ASN A 129 10.69 0.93 34.43
CA ASN A 129 9.25 0.92 34.75
C ASN A 129 8.55 -0.42 34.54
N TYR A 130 9.13 -1.35 33.76
CA TYR A 130 8.47 -2.60 33.37
C TYR A 130 9.34 -3.83 33.69
N ASP A 131 8.70 -5.01 33.72
CA ASP A 131 9.40 -6.27 34.00
C ASP A 131 10.01 -6.89 32.73
N PHE A 132 9.37 -6.67 31.58
CA PHE A 132 9.76 -7.24 30.29
C PHE A 132 9.70 -6.19 29.19
N VAL A 133 10.84 -5.84 28.61
CA VAL A 133 10.91 -4.86 27.52
C VAL A 133 11.41 -5.56 26.28
N VAL A 134 10.74 -5.34 25.15
CA VAL A 134 11.08 -5.94 23.86
C VAL A 134 11.28 -4.82 22.85
N THR A 135 12.45 -4.79 22.22
CA THR A 135 12.69 -3.89 21.09
C THR A 135 12.49 -4.59 19.75
N SER A 136 12.23 -3.82 18.69
CA SER A 136 12.22 -4.32 17.32
C SER A 136 12.77 -3.27 16.36
N GLY A 137 13.77 -3.65 15.56
CA GLY A 137 14.35 -2.78 14.53
C GLY A 137 15.79 -2.35 14.83
N GLY A 138 16.43 -1.69 13.86
CA GLY A 138 17.74 -1.06 13.98
C GLY A 138 18.94 -1.97 14.31
N ILE A 139 18.90 -3.26 13.94
CA ILE A 139 19.99 -4.25 14.19
C ILE A 139 20.57 -4.88 12.91
N GLY A 140 20.23 -4.35 11.74
CA GLY A 140 20.79 -4.78 10.46
C GLY A 140 22.20 -4.24 10.19
N PRO A 141 22.68 -4.36 8.94
CA PRO A 141 24.04 -4.00 8.56
C PRO A 141 24.18 -2.55 8.07
N THR A 142 23.09 -1.77 7.98
CA THR A 142 23.13 -0.41 7.43
C THR A 142 23.57 0.61 8.48
N HIS A 143 23.77 1.86 8.07
CA HIS A 143 24.39 2.90 8.93
C HIS A 143 23.40 3.48 9.94
N ASP A 144 22.12 3.39 9.62
CA ASP A 144 20.94 3.71 10.45
C ASP A 144 20.63 2.60 11.46
N ASP A 145 21.18 1.38 11.32
CA ASP A 145 21.03 0.30 12.29
C ASP A 145 21.91 0.52 13.55
N ILE A 146 21.51 1.46 14.40
CA ILE A 146 22.28 1.92 15.58
C ILE A 146 21.78 1.38 16.92
N THR A 147 20.85 0.42 16.93
CA THR A 147 20.20 -0.04 18.18
C THR A 147 21.20 -0.66 19.16
N TYR A 148 22.12 -1.51 18.70
CA TYR A 148 23.10 -2.12 19.60
C TYR A 148 24.07 -1.08 20.20
N SER A 149 24.55 -0.13 19.40
CA SER A 149 25.43 0.94 19.90
C SER A 149 24.73 1.86 20.88
N ALA A 150 23.52 2.30 20.58
CA ALA A 150 22.74 3.16 21.46
C ALA A 150 22.40 2.45 22.78
N LEU A 151 22.07 1.15 22.75
CA LEU A 151 21.83 0.37 23.96
C LEU A 151 23.11 0.11 24.76
N GLY A 152 24.26 -0.05 24.09
CA GLY A 152 25.57 -0.08 24.74
C GLY A 152 25.83 1.21 25.54
N ALA A 153 25.63 2.36 24.91
CA ALA A 153 25.71 3.67 25.56
C ALA A 153 24.70 3.82 26.71
N ALA A 154 23.44 3.40 26.50
CA ALA A 154 22.37 3.49 27.49
C ALA A 154 22.70 2.77 28.81
N PHE A 155 23.44 1.68 28.76
CA PHE A 155 23.76 0.86 29.93
C PHE A 155 25.25 0.86 30.30
N ASN A 156 26.03 1.78 29.73
CA ASN A 156 27.49 1.88 29.93
C ASN A 156 28.23 0.57 29.67
N LEU A 157 27.86 -0.11 28.57
CA LEU A 157 28.45 -1.37 28.14
C LEU A 157 29.27 -1.13 26.86
N PRO A 158 30.56 -1.52 26.81
CA PRO A 158 31.33 -1.47 25.58
C PRO A 158 30.72 -2.41 24.52
N LEU A 159 30.90 -2.07 23.25
CA LEU A 159 30.60 -2.99 22.15
C LEU A 159 31.81 -3.88 21.89
N ALA A 160 31.55 -5.18 21.74
CA ALA A 160 32.55 -6.15 21.33
C ALA A 160 31.99 -7.10 20.27
N LEU A 161 32.88 -7.67 19.47
CA LEU A 161 32.50 -8.64 18.45
C LEU A 161 32.15 -9.96 19.14
N HIS A 162 30.88 -10.33 19.13
CA HIS A 162 30.41 -11.55 19.78
C HIS A 162 30.73 -12.76 18.89
N GLN A 163 31.86 -13.39 19.18
CA GLN A 163 32.43 -14.48 18.39
C GLN A 163 31.44 -15.62 18.06
N PRO A 164 30.60 -16.12 19.00
CA PRO A 164 29.59 -17.13 18.68
C PRO A 164 28.54 -16.65 17.66
N THR A 165 28.14 -15.38 17.68
CA THR A 165 27.20 -14.84 16.68
C THR A 165 27.84 -14.79 15.31
N LEU A 166 29.10 -14.35 15.26
CA LEU A 166 29.87 -14.25 14.03
C LEU A 166 30.07 -15.62 13.37
N GLU A 167 30.45 -16.62 14.15
CA GLU A 167 30.63 -18.00 13.66
C GLU A 167 29.34 -18.57 13.09
N ARG A 168 28.20 -18.44 13.80
CA ARG A 168 26.90 -18.87 13.28
C ARG A 168 26.51 -18.14 12.02
N MET A 169 26.77 -16.84 11.97
CA MET A 169 26.49 -16.01 10.80
C MET A 169 27.29 -16.55 9.60
N TYR A 170 28.58 -16.86 9.77
CA TYR A 170 29.38 -17.45 8.71
C TYR A 170 28.89 -18.83 8.31
N GLU A 171 28.65 -19.72 9.27
CA GLU A 171 28.20 -21.09 9.01
C GLU A 171 26.87 -21.14 8.24
N MET A 172 25.91 -20.30 8.60
CA MET A 172 24.62 -20.24 7.91
C MET A 172 24.67 -19.60 6.54
N ASN A 173 25.68 -18.76 6.29
CA ASN A 173 25.79 -18.01 5.05
C ASN A 173 26.84 -18.59 4.08
N LYS A 174 27.65 -19.59 4.47
CA LYS A 174 28.79 -20.11 3.68
C LYS A 174 28.44 -20.64 2.29
N HIS A 175 27.20 -21.08 2.07
CA HIS A 175 26.74 -21.64 0.79
C HIS A 175 25.89 -20.67 -0.04
N ARG A 176 25.71 -19.43 0.42
CA ARG A 176 24.90 -18.44 -0.32
C ARG A 176 25.77 -17.78 -1.40
N PRO A 177 25.34 -17.74 -2.67
CA PRO A 177 26.11 -17.09 -3.74
C PRO A 177 26.45 -15.63 -3.43
N GLU A 178 25.55 -14.93 -2.74
CA GLU A 178 25.69 -13.53 -2.37
C GLU A 178 26.74 -13.27 -1.29
N THR A 179 27.15 -14.28 -0.52
CA THR A 179 28.16 -14.14 0.54
C THR A 179 29.56 -14.51 0.03
N LEU A 180 29.64 -15.40 -0.97
CA LEU A 180 30.89 -15.80 -1.61
C LEU A 180 31.53 -14.66 -2.42
N ASN A 181 30.71 -13.82 -3.05
CA ASN A 181 31.17 -12.76 -3.95
C ASN A 181 31.23 -11.35 -3.32
N GLN A 182 31.30 -11.25 -1.98
CA GLN A 182 31.29 -9.95 -1.32
C GLN A 182 32.64 -9.24 -1.32
N THR A 183 32.56 -7.92 -1.52
CA THR A 183 33.65 -6.98 -1.24
C THR A 183 33.98 -6.94 0.26
N GLN A 184 35.17 -6.42 0.59
CA GLN A 184 35.58 -6.26 1.99
C GLN A 184 34.63 -5.36 2.77
N GLU A 185 34.18 -4.25 2.19
CA GLU A 185 33.24 -3.32 2.85
C GLU A 185 31.90 -3.99 3.17
N GLN A 186 31.36 -4.79 2.26
CA GLN A 186 30.12 -5.54 2.49
C GLN A 186 30.27 -6.63 3.57
N ARG A 187 31.47 -7.20 3.72
CA ARG A 187 31.78 -8.13 4.81
C ARG A 187 31.81 -7.39 6.13
N THR A 188 32.59 -6.32 6.23
CA THR A 188 32.68 -5.49 7.44
C THR A 188 31.30 -4.98 7.88
N ALA A 189 30.47 -4.49 6.96
CA ALA A 189 29.11 -4.05 7.26
C ALA A 189 28.24 -5.17 7.85
N ARG A 190 28.40 -6.40 7.35
CA ARG A 190 27.67 -7.56 7.89
C ARG A 190 28.16 -7.94 9.29
N GLU A 191 29.47 -7.95 9.51
CA GLU A 191 30.07 -8.29 10.81
C GLU A 191 29.64 -7.33 11.92
N ARG A 192 29.27 -6.08 11.60
CA ARG A 192 28.70 -5.13 12.57
C ARG A 192 27.43 -5.66 13.25
N MET A 193 26.65 -6.52 12.60
CA MET A 193 25.48 -7.15 13.24
C MET A 193 25.86 -8.13 14.37
N ALA A 194 27.15 -8.48 14.49
CA ALA A 194 27.70 -9.26 15.59
C ALA A 194 28.45 -8.39 16.63
N LEU A 195 28.52 -7.06 16.45
CA LEU A 195 28.99 -6.14 17.49
C LEU A 195 27.86 -5.94 18.51
N LEU A 196 27.99 -6.58 19.66
CA LEU A 196 26.98 -6.56 20.73
C LEU A 196 27.55 -5.87 21.98
N PRO A 197 26.71 -5.21 22.79
CA PRO A 197 27.07 -4.81 24.14
C PRO A 197 27.60 -6.00 24.95
N GLU A 198 28.76 -5.83 25.58
CA GLU A 198 29.43 -6.83 26.40
C GLU A 198 29.61 -6.34 27.83
N GLY A 199 29.42 -7.22 28.80
CA GLY A 199 29.66 -6.94 30.21
C GLY A 199 28.55 -7.46 31.13
N PRO A 200 28.59 -7.08 32.42
CA PRO A 200 27.60 -7.53 33.40
C PRO A 200 26.17 -7.19 32.98
N GLY A 201 25.32 -8.21 32.93
CA GLY A 201 23.90 -8.05 32.58
C GLY A 201 23.61 -8.03 31.08
N ALA A 202 24.60 -8.29 30.21
CA ALA A 202 24.41 -8.51 28.78
C ALA A 202 24.59 -9.98 28.41
N HIS A 203 23.59 -10.59 27.77
CA HIS A 203 23.62 -11.99 27.37
C HIS A 203 23.03 -12.18 25.96
N ALA A 204 23.77 -12.81 25.06
CA ALA A 204 23.25 -13.24 23.77
C ALA A 204 22.59 -14.62 23.89
N LEU A 205 21.27 -14.69 23.65
CA LEU A 205 20.48 -15.91 23.73
C LEU A 205 20.20 -16.46 22.33
N PHE A 206 20.64 -17.69 22.07
CA PHE A 206 20.31 -18.41 20.85
C PHE A 206 19.20 -19.41 21.13
N VAL A 207 18.01 -19.11 20.64
CA VAL A 207 16.80 -19.88 20.96
C VAL A 207 16.44 -20.94 19.90
N TYR A 208 17.15 -20.97 18.77
CA TYR A 208 17.02 -21.98 17.73
C TYR A 208 18.37 -22.39 17.14
N GLU A 209 18.44 -23.64 16.67
CA GLU A 209 19.62 -24.22 16.01
C GLU A 209 19.80 -23.71 14.57
N ASP A 210 18.71 -23.32 13.92
CA ASP A 210 18.65 -22.90 12.52
C ASP A 210 18.62 -21.37 12.35
N LEU A 211 19.07 -20.62 13.35
CA LEU A 211 19.16 -19.16 13.32
C LEU A 211 20.48 -18.65 13.91
N TRP A 212 21.10 -17.70 13.19
CA TRP A 212 22.34 -17.07 13.62
C TRP A 212 22.11 -15.84 14.48
N VAL A 213 20.97 -15.18 14.34
CA VAL A 213 20.64 -13.94 15.07
C VAL A 213 20.28 -14.29 16.51
N PRO A 214 21.01 -13.79 17.52
CA PRO A 214 20.63 -13.98 18.91
C PRO A 214 19.52 -13.00 19.32
N ILE A 215 18.89 -13.29 20.45
CA ILE A 215 18.17 -12.28 21.25
C ILE A 215 19.19 -11.72 22.23
N LEU A 216 19.51 -10.43 22.13
CA LEU A 216 20.35 -9.78 23.13
C LEU A 216 19.47 -9.41 24.34
N GLN A 217 19.76 -10.00 25.49
CA GLN A 217 19.16 -9.64 26.76
C GLN A 217 20.07 -8.66 27.50
N LEU A 218 19.52 -7.49 27.89
CA LEU A 218 20.20 -6.48 28.71
C LEU A 218 19.45 -6.26 30.03
N GLN A 219 20.21 -6.07 31.11
CA GLN A 219 19.69 -5.79 32.46
C GLN A 219 18.65 -6.82 32.96
N GLY A 220 18.69 -8.04 32.43
CA GLY A 220 17.75 -9.13 32.72
C GLY A 220 16.29 -8.87 32.30
N LYS A 221 15.99 -7.76 31.61
CA LYS A 221 14.61 -7.32 31.30
C LYS A 221 14.40 -6.92 29.85
N LEU A 222 15.40 -6.27 29.23
CA LEU A 222 15.33 -5.78 27.86
C LEU A 222 15.77 -6.86 26.89
N HIS A 223 14.97 -7.14 25.87
CA HIS A 223 15.24 -8.15 24.86
C HIS A 223 15.21 -7.49 23.49
N VAL A 224 16.35 -7.50 22.79
CA VAL A 224 16.52 -6.86 21.49
C VAL A 224 16.24 -7.87 20.39
N LEU A 225 15.26 -7.56 19.53
CA LEU A 225 14.84 -8.41 18.43
C LEU A 225 14.91 -7.66 17.09
N PRO A 226 15.01 -8.39 15.96
CA PRO A 226 15.02 -7.79 14.62
C PRO A 226 13.70 -7.12 14.24
N GLY A 227 13.78 -6.17 13.31
CA GLY A 227 12.61 -5.52 12.69
C GLY A 227 11.85 -6.44 11.73
N VAL A 228 12.51 -7.45 11.15
CA VAL A 228 11.89 -8.37 10.17
C VAL A 228 10.79 -9.20 10.84
N PRO A 229 9.51 -9.08 10.44
CA PRO A 229 8.40 -9.63 11.22
C PRO A 229 8.41 -11.15 11.40
N SER A 230 8.85 -11.92 10.39
CA SER A 230 8.95 -13.38 10.51
C SER A 230 10.00 -13.80 11.54
N LEU A 231 11.12 -13.07 11.61
CA LEU A 231 12.21 -13.36 12.53
C LEU A 231 11.88 -12.90 13.94
N PHE A 232 11.26 -11.71 14.08
CA PHE A 232 10.74 -11.21 15.36
C PHE A 232 9.79 -12.22 16.01
N ARG A 233 8.80 -12.71 15.25
CA ARG A 233 7.83 -13.71 15.75
C ARG A 233 8.51 -14.99 16.21
N LYS A 234 9.38 -15.55 15.36
CA LYS A 234 10.08 -16.80 15.67
C LYS A 234 10.91 -16.65 16.94
N LEU A 235 11.77 -15.62 17.01
CA LEU A 235 12.61 -15.37 18.18
C LEU A 235 11.79 -15.12 19.46
N LEU A 236 10.73 -14.33 19.39
CA LEU A 236 9.88 -14.06 20.56
C LEU A 236 9.20 -15.33 21.08
N GLU A 237 8.74 -16.23 20.22
CA GLU A 237 8.21 -17.53 20.64
C GLU A 237 9.29 -18.44 21.24
N GLY A 238 10.48 -18.46 20.64
CA GLY A 238 11.63 -19.22 21.15
C GLY A 238 12.15 -18.72 22.50
N LEU A 239 11.84 -17.47 22.88
CA LEU A 239 12.23 -16.88 24.16
C LEU A 239 11.43 -17.44 25.35
N VAL A 240 10.24 -18.01 25.12
CA VAL A 240 9.32 -18.47 26.17
C VAL A 240 9.98 -19.35 27.24
N PRO A 241 10.84 -20.33 26.90
CA PRO A 241 11.50 -21.17 27.89
C PRO A 241 12.56 -20.45 28.72
N TYR A 242 12.94 -19.21 28.41
CA TYR A 242 14.00 -18.47 29.08
C TYR A 242 13.47 -17.39 30.03
N ILE A 243 12.16 -17.20 30.10
CA ILE A 243 11.51 -16.13 30.85
C ILE A 243 10.45 -16.68 31.81
N ALA A 244 10.33 -16.06 32.99
CA ALA A 244 9.37 -16.46 34.01
C ALA A 244 8.00 -15.82 33.74
N LEU A 245 7.12 -16.55 33.05
CA LEU A 245 5.77 -16.09 32.70
C LEU A 245 4.74 -16.42 33.78
N PRO A 246 3.62 -15.67 33.84
CA PRO A 246 2.48 -16.00 34.69
C PRO A 246 1.95 -17.42 34.45
N GLN A 247 1.40 -18.02 35.50
CA GLN A 247 0.71 -19.30 35.40
C GLN A 247 -0.56 -19.18 34.55
N ASP A 248 -1.01 -20.30 33.99
CA ASP A 248 -2.21 -20.37 33.16
C ASP A 248 -3.47 -19.83 33.87
N SER A 249 -3.55 -20.00 35.19
CA SER A 249 -4.64 -19.49 36.03
C SER A 249 -4.70 -17.95 36.14
N GLU A 250 -3.61 -17.25 35.85
CA GLU A 250 -3.54 -15.79 35.90
C GLU A 250 -3.87 -15.12 34.55
N ARG A 251 -4.04 -15.93 33.48
CA ARG A 251 -4.31 -15.45 32.13
C ARG A 251 -5.69 -14.81 32.02
N SER A 252 -5.79 -13.82 31.15
CA SER A 252 -7.08 -13.24 30.77
C SER A 252 -7.64 -13.99 29.57
N TYR A 253 -8.92 -14.27 29.61
CA TYR A 253 -9.69 -14.86 28.52
C TYR A 253 -10.42 -13.77 27.77
N ARG A 254 -10.69 -14.01 26.49
CA ARG A 254 -11.51 -13.14 25.64
C ARG A 254 -12.63 -13.96 25.01
N LYS A 255 -13.87 -13.48 25.15
CA LYS A 255 -15.05 -13.98 24.43
C LYS A 255 -15.55 -12.90 23.50
N MET A 256 -15.96 -13.30 22.30
CA MET A 256 -16.45 -12.38 21.28
C MET A 256 -17.80 -12.83 20.77
N VAL A 257 -18.76 -11.90 20.71
CA VAL A 257 -20.10 -12.10 20.18
C VAL A 257 -20.29 -11.15 19.00
N LEU A 258 -20.57 -11.71 17.82
CA LEU A 258 -20.87 -10.92 16.62
C LEU A 258 -22.38 -10.69 16.51
N THR A 259 -22.78 -9.44 16.28
CA THR A 259 -24.17 -9.05 16.03
C THR A 259 -24.30 -8.21 14.76
N GLN A 260 -25.44 -8.31 14.08
CA GLN A 260 -25.78 -7.44 12.93
C GLN A 260 -26.46 -6.13 13.36
N LEU A 261 -26.74 -5.96 14.65
CA LEU A 261 -27.31 -4.74 15.16
C LEU A 261 -26.31 -3.58 15.06
N PRO A 262 -26.77 -2.35 14.75
CA PRO A 262 -25.96 -1.16 14.90
C PRO A 262 -25.45 -1.00 16.33
N GLU A 263 -24.25 -0.45 16.49
CA GLU A 263 -23.64 -0.23 17.81
C GLU A 263 -24.52 0.63 18.72
N SER A 264 -25.20 1.64 18.15
CA SER A 264 -26.16 2.50 18.85
C SER A 264 -27.27 1.74 19.56
N ASN A 265 -27.70 0.59 19.02
CA ASN A 265 -28.81 -0.17 19.57
C ASN A 265 -28.37 -0.99 20.80
N ILE A 266 -27.14 -1.48 20.80
CA ILE A 266 -26.61 -2.31 21.89
C ILE A 266 -25.87 -1.50 22.96
N ALA A 267 -25.45 -0.26 22.65
CA ALA A 267 -24.67 0.58 23.57
C ALA A 267 -25.30 0.79 24.97
N PRO A 268 -26.63 1.02 25.12
CA PRO A 268 -27.24 1.16 26.45
C PRO A 268 -27.13 -0.11 27.30
N PHE A 269 -27.35 -1.28 26.68
CA PHE A 269 -27.18 -2.56 27.33
C PHE A 269 -25.72 -2.79 27.72
N LEU A 270 -24.77 -2.56 26.81
CA LEU A 270 -23.34 -2.72 27.09
C LEU A 270 -22.85 -1.80 28.21
N THR A 271 -23.39 -0.59 28.31
CA THR A 271 -23.09 0.35 29.41
C THR A 271 -23.54 -0.20 30.76
N THR A 272 -24.76 -0.74 30.81
CA THR A 272 -25.32 -1.35 32.02
C THR A 272 -24.55 -2.62 32.40
N LEU A 273 -24.24 -3.45 31.41
CA LEU A 273 -23.42 -4.65 31.58
C LEU A 273 -22.04 -4.32 32.13
N GLN A 274 -21.33 -3.34 31.54
CA GLN A 274 -20.01 -2.92 32.00
C GLN A 274 -20.06 -2.40 33.45
N ALA A 275 -21.06 -1.61 33.83
CA ALA A 275 -21.19 -1.13 35.21
C ALA A 275 -21.33 -2.28 36.21
N ARG A 276 -22.10 -3.31 35.84
CA ARG A 276 -22.35 -4.48 36.69
C ARG A 276 -21.12 -5.38 36.85
N VAL A 277 -20.36 -5.59 35.77
CA VAL A 277 -19.24 -6.56 35.75
C VAL A 277 -17.87 -5.92 36.04
N LYS A 278 -17.80 -4.58 36.15
CA LYS A 278 -16.58 -3.85 36.52
C LYS A 278 -15.99 -4.30 37.87
N PRO A 279 -16.77 -4.54 38.94
CA PRO A 279 -16.25 -5.06 40.21
C PRO A 279 -15.66 -6.46 40.11
N GLU A 280 -16.11 -7.26 39.13
CA GLU A 280 -15.57 -8.59 38.81
C GLU A 280 -14.26 -8.53 38.00
N GLY A 281 -13.83 -7.31 37.61
CA GLY A 281 -12.64 -7.10 36.77
C GLY A 281 -12.85 -7.47 35.31
N ILE A 282 -14.10 -7.53 34.84
CA ILE A 282 -14.44 -7.85 33.45
C ILE A 282 -14.60 -6.56 32.64
N GLN A 283 -13.98 -6.54 31.46
CA GLN A 283 -14.06 -5.45 30.50
C GLN A 283 -14.98 -5.84 29.34
N VAL A 284 -15.86 -4.92 28.96
CA VAL A 284 -16.82 -5.04 27.87
C VAL A 284 -16.47 -3.97 26.83
N GLY A 285 -16.31 -4.39 25.58
CA GLY A 285 -16.06 -3.48 24.46
C GLY A 285 -16.93 -3.83 23.24
N SER A 286 -17.13 -2.87 22.36
CA SER A 286 -17.80 -3.05 21.07
C SER A 286 -16.90 -2.54 19.95
N TYR A 287 -16.85 -3.28 18.84
CA TYR A 287 -16.00 -3.00 17.69
C TYR A 287 -16.82 -3.15 16.39
N PRO A 288 -17.30 -2.03 15.81
CA PRO A 288 -18.03 -2.07 14.55
C PRO A 288 -17.10 -2.46 13.39
N THR A 289 -17.56 -3.35 12.52
CA THR A 289 -16.90 -3.75 11.29
C THR A 289 -17.83 -3.52 10.11
N ILE A 290 -17.42 -2.65 9.19
CA ILE A 290 -18.21 -2.28 8.01
C ILE A 290 -18.60 -3.54 7.23
N GLY A 291 -19.90 -3.71 6.99
CA GLY A 291 -20.46 -4.85 6.26
C GLY A 291 -20.49 -6.19 7.01
N ARG A 292 -19.98 -6.27 8.25
CA ARG A 292 -20.02 -7.49 9.08
C ARG A 292 -20.83 -7.35 10.38
N GLY A 293 -21.13 -6.13 10.80
CA GLY A 293 -21.84 -5.84 12.05
C GLY A 293 -20.89 -5.44 13.18
N VAL A 294 -21.30 -5.60 14.43
CA VAL A 294 -20.54 -5.21 15.62
C VAL A 294 -20.05 -6.44 16.37
N THR A 295 -18.78 -6.44 16.74
CA THR A 295 -18.22 -7.47 17.63
C THR A 295 -18.20 -6.94 19.06
N VAL A 296 -18.97 -7.57 19.95
CA VAL A 296 -18.89 -7.35 21.40
C VAL A 296 -17.78 -8.24 21.96
N SER A 297 -16.83 -7.65 22.69
CA SER A 297 -15.71 -8.36 23.33
C SER A 297 -15.85 -8.30 24.84
N LEU A 298 -15.73 -9.44 25.49
CA LEU A 298 -15.69 -9.60 26.94
C LEU A 298 -14.30 -10.12 27.34
N ILE A 299 -13.62 -9.43 28.24
CA ILE A 299 -12.27 -9.80 28.71
C ILE A 299 -12.27 -9.92 30.23
N GLY A 300 -11.73 -11.02 30.76
CA GLY A 300 -11.64 -11.24 32.21
C GLY A 300 -10.89 -12.51 32.56
N LYS A 301 -10.69 -12.77 33.85
CA LYS A 301 -9.92 -13.95 34.33
C LYS A 301 -10.76 -15.21 34.51
N ASN A 302 -12.08 -15.11 34.64
CA ASN A 302 -12.97 -16.25 34.85
C ASN A 302 -13.65 -16.65 33.54
N ALA A 303 -13.16 -17.74 32.92
CA ALA A 303 -13.68 -18.24 31.65
C ALA A 303 -15.16 -18.64 31.71
N ALA A 304 -15.60 -19.29 32.80
CA ALA A 304 -16.98 -19.74 32.97
C ALA A 304 -17.94 -18.53 33.08
N ARG A 305 -17.55 -17.52 33.84
CA ARG A 305 -18.32 -16.27 33.97
C ARG A 305 -18.41 -15.52 32.65
N LEU A 306 -17.33 -15.47 31.87
CA LEU A 306 -17.36 -14.86 30.54
C LEU A 306 -18.30 -15.59 29.58
N GLU A 307 -18.39 -16.92 29.67
CA GLU A 307 -19.33 -17.70 28.87
C GLU A 307 -20.78 -17.39 29.23
N GLU A 308 -21.11 -17.31 30.52
CA GLU A 308 -22.43 -16.90 30.99
C GLU A 308 -22.82 -15.50 30.46
N LEU A 309 -21.91 -14.54 30.60
CA LEU A 309 -22.13 -13.17 30.10
C LEU A 309 -22.23 -13.13 28.57
N ALA A 310 -21.46 -13.94 27.84
CA ALA A 310 -21.57 -14.04 26.39
C ALA A 310 -22.96 -14.55 25.98
N GLN A 311 -23.52 -15.52 26.70
CA GLN A 311 -24.88 -16.02 26.46
C GLN A 311 -25.94 -14.97 26.80
N GLU A 312 -25.74 -14.16 27.84
CA GLU A 312 -26.61 -13.02 28.13
C GLU A 312 -26.58 -11.99 26.99
N VAL A 313 -25.39 -11.61 26.52
CA VAL A 313 -25.22 -10.72 25.37
C VAL A 313 -25.95 -11.29 24.15
N VAL A 314 -25.79 -12.59 23.86
CA VAL A 314 -26.47 -13.27 22.75
C VAL A 314 -27.98 -13.15 22.87
N LYS A 315 -28.57 -13.39 24.04
CA LYS A 315 -30.02 -13.29 24.27
C LYS A 315 -30.53 -11.87 24.03
N GLU A 316 -29.80 -10.87 24.52
CA GLU A 316 -30.17 -9.46 24.35
C GLU A 316 -30.09 -9.02 22.89
N VAL A 317 -29.04 -9.41 22.15
CA VAL A 317 -28.96 -9.08 20.72
C VAL A 317 -29.94 -9.88 19.86
N GLN A 318 -30.42 -11.04 20.31
CA GLN A 318 -31.48 -11.82 19.65
C GLN A 318 -32.88 -11.26 19.90
N HIS A 319 -33.08 -10.47 20.96
CA HIS A 319 -34.39 -9.89 21.29
C HIS A 319 -34.85 -8.83 20.26
N TYR A 320 -33.92 -8.27 19.49
CA TYR A 320 -34.22 -7.35 18.41
C TYR A 320 -34.67 -8.12 17.16
N PRO A 321 -35.79 -7.72 16.50
CA PRO A 321 -36.26 -8.42 15.31
C PRO A 321 -35.16 -8.44 14.25
N PRO A 322 -34.97 -9.57 13.54
CA PRO A 322 -34.00 -9.63 12.46
C PRO A 322 -34.33 -8.53 11.45
N LEU A 323 -33.34 -7.69 11.15
CA LEU A 323 -33.42 -6.82 9.97
C LEU A 323 -33.70 -7.76 8.80
N THR A 324 -34.86 -7.59 8.15
CA THR A 324 -35.29 -8.40 7.00
C THR A 324 -34.33 -8.16 5.85
N ASN A 325 -33.21 -8.88 5.85
CA ASN A 325 -32.27 -8.92 4.75
C ASN A 325 -31.93 -10.40 4.48
N PRO A 326 -32.17 -10.94 3.27
CA PRO A 326 -32.19 -12.40 3.01
C PRO A 326 -30.83 -13.11 3.08
N LEU A 327 -29.78 -12.48 3.62
CA LEU A 327 -28.39 -12.96 3.58
C LEU A 327 -27.79 -13.24 4.98
N SER A 328 -28.60 -13.34 6.03
CA SER A 328 -28.09 -13.56 7.39
C SER A 328 -28.01 -15.06 7.74
N SER A 329 -26.80 -15.53 8.02
CA SER A 329 -26.54 -16.83 8.67
C SER A 329 -26.58 -16.70 10.20
N PRO A 330 -26.80 -17.80 10.95
CA PRO A 330 -27.03 -17.73 12.40
C PRO A 330 -25.78 -17.33 13.20
N ILE A 331 -26.05 -16.76 14.38
CA ILE A 331 -25.09 -16.42 15.43
C ILE A 331 -24.13 -17.58 15.68
N THR A 332 -22.84 -17.27 15.71
CA THR A 332 -21.78 -18.28 15.83
C THR A 332 -20.94 -18.03 17.08
N HIS A 333 -20.97 -18.97 18.05
CA HIS A 333 -20.02 -19.00 19.16
C HIS A 333 -18.58 -19.17 18.63
N TYR A 334 -17.63 -18.40 19.18
CA TYR A 334 -16.23 -18.42 18.79
C TYR A 334 -15.34 -18.77 19.99
N ASP A 335 -14.82 -19.99 19.98
CA ASP A 335 -13.78 -20.48 20.90
C ASP A 335 -12.46 -20.60 20.16
N GLY A 336 -11.51 -19.70 20.47
CA GLY A 336 -10.08 -19.84 20.19
C GLY A 336 -9.65 -20.06 18.72
N PRO A 337 -8.34 -20.00 18.42
CA PRO A 337 -7.87 -19.85 17.05
C PRO A 337 -7.75 -21.16 16.24
N GLU A 338 -8.14 -22.34 16.75
CA GLU A 338 -7.83 -23.62 16.07
C GLU A 338 -8.99 -24.36 15.36
N SER A 339 -10.25 -23.89 15.41
CA SER A 339 -11.39 -24.72 14.95
C SER A 339 -12.15 -24.29 13.68
N ARG A 340 -11.68 -23.27 12.92
CA ARG A 340 -12.43 -22.72 11.75
C ARG A 340 -11.67 -22.61 10.43
N TYR A 341 -11.19 -23.73 9.89
CA TYR A 341 -10.88 -23.79 8.44
C TYR A 341 -11.73 -24.77 7.62
N ASN A 342 -12.62 -25.59 8.24
CA ASN A 342 -13.31 -26.66 7.52
C ASN A 342 -14.85 -26.66 7.54
N ARG A 343 -15.55 -25.63 8.04
CA ARG A 343 -17.04 -25.72 8.20
C ARG A 343 -17.93 -24.63 7.58
N LEU A 344 -17.41 -23.72 6.75
CA LEU A 344 -18.23 -22.68 6.10
C LEU A 344 -18.34 -22.80 4.56
N ALA A 345 -18.17 -23.99 4.00
CA ALA A 345 -18.39 -24.27 2.57
C ALA A 345 -19.85 -24.69 2.27
N GLY A 346 -20.84 -24.05 2.90
CA GLY A 346 -22.22 -24.53 2.88
C GLY A 346 -23.21 -23.79 1.98
N HIS A 347 -23.12 -22.47 1.81
CA HIS A 347 -24.29 -21.70 1.34
C HIS A 347 -24.01 -20.56 0.37
N ASP A 348 -23.07 -20.74 -0.57
CA ASP A 348 -22.97 -19.85 -1.74
C ASP A 348 -22.32 -20.60 -2.90
N ARG A 349 -23.10 -21.00 -3.89
CA ARG A 349 -22.59 -21.78 -5.04
C ARG A 349 -21.66 -20.97 -5.95
N VAL A 350 -21.69 -19.63 -5.86
CA VAL A 350 -20.82 -18.72 -6.61
C VAL A 350 -19.51 -18.46 -5.85
N SER A 351 -19.57 -18.25 -4.54
CA SER A 351 -18.36 -18.04 -3.73
C SER A 351 -17.63 -19.35 -3.44
N ALA A 352 -18.30 -20.50 -3.38
CA ALA A 352 -17.67 -21.82 -3.30
C ALA A 352 -16.91 -22.21 -4.58
N ALA A 353 -17.37 -21.77 -5.75
CA ALA A 353 -16.64 -21.99 -7.01
C ALA A 353 -15.37 -21.12 -7.08
N VAL A 354 -15.46 -19.86 -6.63
CA VAL A 354 -14.31 -18.95 -6.51
C VAL A 354 -13.34 -19.45 -5.42
N TYR A 355 -13.85 -19.92 -4.28
CA TYR A 355 -13.08 -20.46 -3.17
C TYR A 355 -12.44 -21.82 -3.50
N ALA A 356 -13.12 -22.69 -4.27
CA ALA A 356 -12.54 -23.93 -4.78
C ALA A 356 -11.42 -23.67 -5.81
N LEU A 357 -11.55 -22.60 -6.61
CA LEU A 357 -10.44 -22.10 -7.44
C LEU A 357 -9.25 -21.70 -6.56
N PHE A 358 -9.46 -20.89 -5.52
CA PHE A 358 -8.41 -20.46 -4.57
C PHE A 358 -7.80 -21.60 -3.71
N LYS A 359 -8.54 -22.69 -3.48
CA LYS A 359 -8.07 -23.82 -2.67
C LYS A 359 -7.25 -24.84 -3.48
N SER A 360 -7.40 -24.86 -4.80
CA SER A 360 -6.75 -25.87 -5.66
C SER A 360 -5.30 -25.53 -6.07
N GLN A 361 -4.84 -24.29 -5.89
CA GLN A 361 -3.45 -23.87 -6.14
C GLN A 361 -3.02 -22.76 -5.18
N SER A 362 -1.74 -22.71 -4.80
CA SER A 362 -1.24 -21.86 -3.71
C SER A 362 -1.52 -20.35 -3.93
N PRO A 363 -1.91 -19.59 -2.88
CA PRO A 363 -2.27 -18.16 -2.99
C PRO A 363 -1.18 -17.26 -3.58
N SER A 364 0.09 -17.60 -3.35
CA SER A 364 1.26 -16.92 -3.93
C SER A 364 1.38 -17.16 -5.44
N LEU A 365 1.04 -18.37 -5.91
CA LEU A 365 1.04 -18.72 -7.33
C LEU A 365 -0.14 -18.10 -8.07
N MET A 366 -1.31 -17.97 -7.42
CA MET A 366 -2.45 -17.23 -7.97
C MET A 366 -2.23 -15.72 -7.99
N GLY A 367 -1.61 -15.13 -6.95
CA GLY A 367 -1.23 -13.71 -6.96
C GLY A 367 -0.20 -13.42 -8.05
N PHE A 368 0.77 -14.31 -8.23
CA PHE A 368 1.76 -14.23 -9.30
C PHE A 368 1.15 -14.45 -10.68
N ALA A 369 0.29 -15.46 -10.85
CA ALA A 369 -0.41 -15.73 -12.11
C ALA A 369 -1.44 -14.65 -12.45
N ALA A 370 -2.16 -14.10 -11.47
CA ALA A 370 -3.06 -12.97 -11.65
C ALA A 370 -2.27 -11.69 -11.98
N GLY A 371 -1.11 -11.48 -11.35
CA GLY A 371 -0.19 -10.39 -11.67
C GLY A 371 0.37 -10.49 -13.09
N ILE A 372 0.82 -11.67 -13.51
CA ILE A 372 1.30 -11.93 -14.88
C ILE A 372 0.15 -11.80 -15.89
N ASN A 373 -1.01 -12.39 -15.62
CA ASN A 373 -2.16 -12.33 -16.52
C ASN A 373 -2.70 -10.90 -16.66
N SER A 374 -2.71 -10.13 -15.56
CA SER A 374 -3.09 -8.71 -15.58
C SER A 374 -2.03 -7.85 -16.25
N GLY A 375 -0.75 -8.18 -16.07
CA GLY A 375 0.38 -7.53 -16.74
C GLY A 375 0.36 -7.74 -18.24
N ILE A 376 0.15 -8.98 -18.71
CA ILE A 376 0.02 -9.29 -20.14
C ILE A 376 -1.20 -8.58 -20.74
N ALA A 377 -2.36 -8.64 -20.07
CA ALA A 377 -3.57 -7.96 -20.55
C ALA A 377 -3.38 -6.43 -20.61
N GLY A 378 -2.76 -5.84 -19.58
CA GLY A 378 -2.45 -4.41 -19.53
C GLY A 378 -1.46 -3.99 -20.61
N VAL A 379 -0.35 -4.72 -20.78
CA VAL A 379 0.65 -4.43 -21.82
C VAL A 379 0.04 -4.56 -23.22
N THR A 380 -0.74 -5.60 -23.48
CA THR A 380 -1.43 -5.76 -24.77
C THR A 380 -2.40 -4.61 -25.02
N PHE A 381 -3.21 -4.24 -24.02
CA PHE A 381 -4.14 -3.11 -24.13
C PHE A 381 -3.42 -1.79 -24.43
N PHE A 382 -2.40 -1.42 -23.65
CA PHE A 382 -1.68 -0.16 -23.83
C PHE A 382 -0.87 -0.14 -25.13
N ALA A 383 -0.26 -1.27 -25.52
CA ALA A 383 0.47 -1.36 -26.79
C ALA A 383 -0.47 -1.16 -27.99
N VAL A 384 -1.64 -1.84 -27.99
CA VAL A 384 -2.65 -1.67 -29.04
C VAL A 384 -3.18 -0.25 -29.06
N ARG A 385 -3.43 0.34 -27.88
CA ARG A 385 -3.93 1.72 -27.78
C ARG A 385 -2.93 2.72 -28.35
N GLU A 386 -1.71 2.77 -27.82
CA GLU A 386 -0.75 3.84 -28.15
C GLU A 386 -0.08 3.66 -29.52
N TYR A 387 0.11 2.43 -30.00
CA TYR A 387 0.88 2.19 -31.24
C TYR A 387 0.02 1.83 -32.46
N ALA A 388 -1.26 1.51 -32.29
CA ALA A 388 -2.14 1.17 -33.41
C ALA A 388 -3.39 2.04 -33.45
N VAL A 389 -4.19 2.04 -32.37
CA VAL A 389 -5.50 2.68 -32.36
C VAL A 389 -5.38 4.21 -32.33
N SER A 390 -4.69 4.78 -31.33
CA SER A 390 -4.59 6.23 -31.18
C SER A 390 -3.95 6.89 -32.41
N PRO A 391 -2.84 6.39 -32.99
CA PRO A 391 -2.28 6.98 -34.22
C PRO A 391 -3.23 6.88 -35.41
N ALA A 392 -3.95 5.75 -35.57
CA ALA A 392 -4.91 5.60 -36.65
C ALA A 392 -6.06 6.60 -36.52
N LEU A 393 -6.66 6.73 -35.33
CA LEU A 393 -7.76 7.66 -35.09
C LEU A 393 -7.35 9.13 -35.23
N VAL A 394 -6.15 9.48 -34.74
CA VAL A 394 -5.58 10.83 -34.89
C VAL A 394 -5.38 11.19 -36.37
N LEU A 395 -5.03 10.22 -37.22
CA LEU A 395 -4.82 10.44 -38.65
C LEU A 395 -6.11 10.32 -39.49
N SER A 396 -7.14 9.61 -38.99
CA SER A 396 -8.32 9.26 -39.79
C SER A 396 -9.60 10.03 -39.43
N LEU A 397 -9.71 10.60 -38.24
CA LEU A 397 -10.94 11.24 -37.75
C LEU A 397 -10.79 12.76 -37.64
N ASP A 398 -11.68 13.51 -38.30
CA ASP A 398 -11.75 14.98 -38.26
C ASP A 398 -12.71 15.52 -37.20
N THR A 399 -12.76 14.86 -36.04
CA THR A 399 -13.53 15.40 -34.90
C THR A 399 -12.72 16.44 -34.13
N PRO A 400 -13.36 17.39 -33.42
CA PRO A 400 -12.69 18.42 -32.63
C PRO A 400 -11.64 17.88 -31.64
N GLN A 401 -11.90 16.70 -31.06
CA GLN A 401 -10.99 16.03 -30.15
C GLN A 401 -9.68 15.59 -30.83
N TYR A 402 -9.74 14.97 -32.01
CA TYR A 402 -8.56 14.49 -32.72
C TYR A 402 -7.85 15.61 -33.48
N ALA A 403 -8.57 16.67 -33.90
CA ALA A 403 -7.97 17.89 -34.43
C ALA A 403 -7.06 18.57 -33.39
N ARG A 404 -7.55 18.72 -32.15
CA ARG A 404 -6.74 19.20 -31.02
C ARG A 404 -5.47 18.36 -30.82
N ARG A 405 -5.59 17.02 -30.89
CA ARG A 405 -4.43 16.13 -30.73
C ARG A 405 -3.41 16.23 -31.85
N ARG A 406 -3.85 16.41 -33.10
CA ARG A 406 -2.94 16.66 -34.23
C ARG A 406 -2.16 17.95 -34.02
N ALA A 407 -2.82 18.99 -33.50
CA ALA A 407 -2.16 20.24 -33.14
C ALA A 407 -1.15 20.07 -31.98
N GLU A 408 -1.52 19.34 -30.92
CA GLU A 408 -0.61 19.02 -29.79
C GLU A 408 0.62 18.19 -30.22
N LEU A 409 0.47 17.33 -31.23
CA LEU A 409 1.53 16.46 -31.76
C LEU A 409 2.34 17.10 -32.91
N GLY A 410 1.97 18.30 -33.36
CA GLY A 410 2.65 19.01 -34.46
C GLY A 410 2.54 18.33 -35.82
N ILE A 411 1.47 17.57 -36.08
CA ILE A 411 1.33 16.69 -37.27
C ILE A 411 0.86 17.46 -38.53
N THR A 412 0.32 18.67 -38.42
CA THR A 412 -0.09 19.47 -39.59
C THR A 412 0.36 20.94 -39.54
N SER A 413 0.85 21.39 -40.71
CA SER A 413 1.08 22.77 -41.12
C SER A 413 -0.02 23.23 -42.09
N ASN A 414 -0.57 24.42 -41.86
CA ASN A 414 -1.45 25.19 -42.76
C ASN A 414 -2.87 24.64 -43.02
N THR A 415 -3.83 25.06 -42.21
CA THR A 415 -5.19 25.41 -42.67
C THR A 415 -5.74 26.52 -41.78
N LEU A 416 -6.25 27.59 -42.39
CA LEU A 416 -6.81 28.77 -41.72
C LEU A 416 -8.02 28.46 -40.82
N ASP A 417 -8.54 27.22 -40.87
CA ASP A 417 -9.61 26.75 -39.99
C ASP A 417 -9.10 26.33 -38.60
N ASP A 418 -7.86 25.85 -38.46
CA ASP A 418 -7.31 25.41 -37.17
C ASP A 418 -7.04 26.59 -36.21
N LEU A 419 -6.72 27.76 -36.75
CA LEU A 419 -6.59 29.01 -35.96
C LEU A 419 -7.94 29.59 -35.53
N LYS A 420 -9.04 29.29 -36.24
CA LYS A 420 -10.40 29.63 -35.79
C LYS A 420 -10.83 28.73 -34.62
N TYR A 421 -10.51 27.44 -34.67
CA TYR A 421 -10.83 26.51 -33.58
C TYR A 421 -10.00 26.72 -32.30
N ALA A 422 -8.80 27.30 -32.42
CA ALA A 422 -8.00 27.72 -31.27
C ALA A 422 -8.64 28.91 -30.49
N HIS A 423 -9.65 29.59 -31.05
CA HIS A 423 -10.21 30.82 -30.49
C HIS A 423 -11.68 30.76 -30.02
N GLU A 424 -12.41 29.65 -30.22
CA GLU A 424 -13.73 29.46 -29.58
C GLU A 424 -13.61 28.62 -28.30
N GLN A 425 -13.28 29.33 -27.23
CA GLN A 425 -13.05 28.80 -25.88
C GLN A 425 -14.37 28.62 -25.11
N GLN A 426 -15.31 27.83 -25.65
CA GLN A 426 -16.61 27.60 -24.98
C GLN A 426 -16.96 26.14 -24.68
N ASP A 427 -16.12 25.15 -25.03
CA ASP A 427 -16.38 23.76 -24.59
C ASP A 427 -15.12 22.91 -24.29
N GLN A 428 -14.08 23.52 -23.72
CA GLN A 428 -12.84 22.83 -23.30
C GLN A 428 -13.11 21.65 -22.34
N LEU A 429 -14.10 21.77 -21.45
CA LEU A 429 -14.46 20.69 -20.53
C LEU A 429 -15.18 19.53 -21.24
N ALA A 430 -15.96 19.80 -22.29
CA ALA A 430 -16.62 18.76 -23.09
C ALA A 430 -15.59 17.92 -23.85
N LEU A 431 -14.55 18.56 -24.40
CA LEU A 431 -13.44 17.87 -25.07
C LEU A 431 -12.65 16.98 -24.10
N ILE A 432 -12.47 17.41 -22.85
CA ILE A 432 -11.79 16.60 -21.82
C ILE A 432 -12.64 15.38 -21.44
N ARG A 433 -13.97 15.51 -21.33
CA ARG A 433 -14.87 14.37 -21.07
C ARG A 433 -14.77 13.29 -22.12
N GLN A 434 -14.58 13.69 -23.38
CA GLN A 434 -14.49 12.77 -24.52
C GLN A 434 -13.09 12.19 -24.73
N ASP A 435 -12.08 12.64 -23.95
CA ASP A 435 -10.70 12.29 -24.24
C ASP A 435 -10.42 10.77 -24.16
N ARG A 436 -9.77 10.22 -25.19
CA ARG A 436 -9.41 8.79 -25.34
C ARG A 436 -10.55 7.78 -25.21
N LEU A 437 -11.83 8.18 -25.20
CA LEU A 437 -12.93 7.24 -25.01
C LEU A 437 -12.99 6.21 -26.15
N LEU A 438 -12.91 6.67 -27.41
CA LEU A 438 -12.91 5.79 -28.58
C LEU A 438 -11.61 4.98 -28.70
N ASP A 439 -10.46 5.59 -28.42
CA ASP A 439 -9.14 4.93 -28.41
C ASP A 439 -9.14 3.74 -27.45
N THR A 440 -9.69 3.97 -26.26
CA THR A 440 -9.76 3.02 -25.16
C THR A 440 -10.83 1.95 -25.41
N GLY A 441 -11.97 2.31 -26.00
CA GLY A 441 -13.00 1.35 -26.38
C GLY A 441 -12.56 0.39 -27.48
N LEU A 442 -11.88 0.89 -28.51
CA LEU A 442 -11.34 0.07 -29.60
C LEU A 442 -10.17 -0.79 -29.15
N ALA A 443 -9.24 -0.24 -28.36
CA ALA A 443 -8.15 -1.03 -27.78
C ALA A 443 -8.66 -2.11 -26.82
N GLY A 444 -9.67 -1.79 -25.99
CA GLY A 444 -10.35 -2.75 -25.13
C GLY A 444 -11.05 -3.86 -25.91
N SER A 445 -11.70 -3.51 -27.02
CA SER A 445 -12.34 -4.48 -27.93
C SER A 445 -11.32 -5.46 -28.53
N ILE A 446 -10.21 -4.94 -29.07
CA ILE A 446 -9.16 -5.75 -29.71
C ILE A 446 -8.46 -6.64 -28.66
N ALA A 447 -8.05 -6.07 -27.53
CA ALA A 447 -7.37 -6.82 -26.48
C ALA A 447 -8.29 -7.86 -25.82
N GLY A 448 -9.53 -7.48 -25.51
CA GLY A 448 -10.53 -8.36 -24.93
C GLY A 448 -10.95 -9.50 -25.85
N GLY A 449 -11.16 -9.21 -27.15
CA GLY A 449 -11.45 -10.21 -28.16
C GLY A 449 -10.30 -11.20 -28.35
N GLY A 450 -9.06 -10.72 -28.41
CA GLY A 450 -7.87 -11.57 -28.56
C GLY A 450 -7.59 -12.46 -27.33
N LEU A 451 -7.71 -11.90 -26.13
CA LEU A 451 -7.50 -12.65 -24.88
C LEU A 451 -8.60 -13.71 -24.65
N ASN A 452 -9.85 -13.38 -24.96
CA ASN A 452 -10.95 -14.35 -24.83
C ASN A 452 -10.95 -15.38 -25.97
N PHE A 453 -10.48 -15.04 -27.17
CA PHE A 453 -10.21 -16.03 -28.22
C PHE A 453 -9.20 -17.08 -27.76
N TRP A 454 -8.09 -16.63 -27.15
CA TRP A 454 -7.04 -17.52 -26.68
C TRP A 454 -7.52 -18.47 -25.56
N ARG A 455 -8.49 -18.04 -24.76
CA ARG A 455 -9.06 -18.84 -23.66
C ARG A 455 -10.29 -19.69 -24.03
N GLY A 456 -11.12 -19.23 -24.96
CA GLY A 456 -12.44 -19.82 -25.24
C GLY A 456 -12.76 -20.03 -26.72
N GLY A 457 -11.79 -19.84 -27.62
CA GLY A 457 -11.96 -20.02 -29.06
C GLY A 457 -12.83 -18.93 -29.72
N ALA A 458 -13.21 -19.15 -30.99
CA ALA A 458 -13.87 -18.13 -31.81
C ALA A 458 -15.19 -17.59 -31.23
N ARG A 459 -15.93 -18.41 -30.47
CA ARG A 459 -17.20 -18.02 -29.85
C ARG A 459 -17.04 -17.03 -28.69
N ALA A 460 -15.84 -16.93 -28.12
CA ALA A 460 -15.54 -16.03 -27.00
C ALA A 460 -15.01 -14.66 -27.44
N ILE A 461 -14.73 -14.45 -28.74
CA ILE A 461 -14.24 -13.18 -29.30
C ILE A 461 -15.24 -12.06 -29.03
N VAL A 462 -16.49 -12.24 -29.48
CA VAL A 462 -17.50 -11.18 -29.45
C VAL A 462 -17.89 -10.79 -28.02
N PRO A 463 -18.19 -11.73 -27.10
CA PRO A 463 -18.45 -11.40 -25.70
C PRO A 463 -17.26 -10.68 -25.06
N GLY A 464 -16.03 -11.19 -25.27
CA GLY A 464 -14.82 -10.64 -24.70
C GLY A 464 -14.51 -9.22 -25.18
N ALA A 465 -14.68 -8.98 -26.48
CA ALA A 465 -14.52 -7.67 -27.10
C ALA A 465 -15.52 -6.65 -26.53
N LEU A 466 -16.80 -7.01 -26.43
CA LEU A 466 -17.84 -6.14 -25.89
C LEU A 466 -17.62 -5.82 -24.41
N THR A 467 -17.35 -6.83 -23.59
CA THR A 467 -17.15 -6.64 -22.14
C THR A 467 -15.93 -5.78 -21.84
N ALA A 468 -14.82 -6.02 -22.54
CA ALA A 468 -13.58 -5.27 -22.32
C ALA A 468 -13.70 -3.84 -22.86
N SER A 469 -14.32 -3.65 -24.03
CA SER A 469 -14.59 -2.32 -24.59
C SER A 469 -15.43 -1.47 -23.62
N LEU A 470 -16.54 -2.01 -23.11
CA LEU A 470 -17.41 -1.30 -22.18
C LEU A 470 -16.70 -0.97 -20.87
N ALA A 471 -15.99 -1.95 -20.27
CA ALA A 471 -15.25 -1.74 -19.03
C ALA A 471 -14.18 -0.65 -19.17
N CYS A 472 -13.40 -0.70 -20.25
CA CYS A 472 -12.36 0.27 -20.54
C CYS A 472 -12.93 1.69 -20.76
N VAL A 473 -14.04 1.82 -21.49
CA VAL A 473 -14.72 3.11 -21.69
C VAL A 473 -15.24 3.70 -20.38
N LEU A 474 -15.85 2.88 -19.51
CA LEU A 474 -16.33 3.33 -18.20
C LEU A 474 -15.19 3.83 -17.31
N VAL A 475 -14.07 3.11 -17.28
CA VAL A 475 -12.88 3.53 -16.52
C VAL A 475 -12.31 4.83 -17.08
N GLN A 476 -12.18 4.96 -18.41
CA GLN A 476 -11.68 6.18 -19.03
C GLN A 476 -12.62 7.37 -18.80
N ALA A 477 -13.94 7.17 -18.87
CA ALA A 477 -14.92 8.21 -18.58
C ALA A 477 -14.85 8.68 -17.12
N ALA A 478 -14.64 7.76 -16.16
CA ALA A 478 -14.44 8.11 -14.76
C ALA A 478 -13.17 8.96 -14.55
N VAL A 479 -12.06 8.59 -15.19
CA VAL A 479 -10.81 9.37 -15.16
C VAL A 479 -11.00 10.76 -15.78
N ASN A 480 -11.72 10.86 -16.89
CA ASN A 480 -12.00 12.13 -17.55
C ASN A 480 -12.88 13.05 -16.68
N GLU A 481 -13.90 12.51 -16.00
CA GLU A 481 -14.73 13.27 -15.06
C GLU A 481 -13.92 13.77 -13.86
N LEU A 482 -13.01 12.94 -13.32
CA LEU A 482 -12.10 13.38 -12.25
C LEU A 482 -11.18 14.52 -12.72
N ALA A 483 -10.69 14.48 -13.97
CA ALA A 483 -9.91 15.56 -14.54
C ALA A 483 -10.72 16.86 -14.67
N VAL A 484 -11.98 16.78 -15.09
CA VAL A 484 -12.90 17.94 -15.16
C VAL A 484 -13.18 18.51 -13.78
N GLN A 485 -13.44 17.67 -12.78
CA GLN A 485 -13.66 18.10 -11.39
C GLN A 485 -12.42 18.78 -10.82
N ARG A 486 -11.23 18.24 -11.09
CA ARG A 486 -9.95 18.86 -10.68
C ARG A 486 -9.77 20.24 -11.30
N ILE A 487 -10.03 20.40 -12.60
CA ILE A 487 -9.91 21.70 -13.28
C ILE A 487 -10.90 22.71 -12.69
N ARG A 488 -12.15 22.29 -12.44
CA ARG A 488 -13.16 23.14 -11.79
C ARG A 488 -12.77 23.54 -10.37
N TYR A 489 -12.16 22.63 -9.62
CA TYR A 489 -11.67 22.88 -8.27
C TYR A 489 -10.51 23.89 -8.27
N VAL A 490 -9.54 23.73 -9.18
CA VAL A 490 -8.39 24.63 -9.32
C VAL A 490 -8.82 26.01 -9.84
N ALA A 491 -9.73 26.06 -10.81
CA ALA A 491 -10.30 27.29 -11.35
C ALA A 491 -11.28 28.00 -10.39
N GLY A 492 -11.78 27.30 -9.37
CA GLY A 492 -12.67 27.83 -8.33
C GLY A 492 -11.97 28.56 -7.19
N THR A 493 -10.65 28.73 -7.26
CA THR A 493 -9.91 29.62 -6.36
C THR A 493 -10.15 31.05 -6.81
N PRO A 494 -10.72 31.96 -5.99
CA PRO A 494 -10.83 33.36 -6.36
C PRO A 494 -9.42 33.91 -6.49
N THR A 495 -8.95 34.06 -7.73
CA THR A 495 -7.76 34.85 -8.02
C THR A 495 -8.00 36.25 -7.47
N ALA A 496 -6.97 36.76 -6.80
CA ALA A 496 -6.91 38.07 -6.19
C ALA A 496 -7.66 39.16 -6.96
N ALA A 497 -8.25 40.08 -6.19
CA ALA A 497 -8.80 41.34 -6.62
C ALA A 497 -8.19 41.82 -7.94
N VAL A 498 -9.03 41.91 -8.97
CA VAL A 498 -8.78 42.76 -10.13
C VAL A 498 -8.52 44.15 -9.57
N LEU A 499 -7.24 44.55 -9.53
CA LEU A 499 -6.88 45.96 -9.48
C LEU A 499 -7.67 46.63 -10.61
N PRO A 500 -8.53 47.62 -10.34
CA PRO A 500 -9.25 48.28 -11.41
C PRO A 500 -8.21 48.90 -12.34
N LEU A 501 -8.20 48.42 -13.59
CA LEU A 501 -7.55 49.06 -14.71
C LEU A 501 -7.86 50.54 -14.65
N THR A 502 -6.81 51.33 -14.45
CA THR A 502 -6.79 52.77 -14.64
C THR A 502 -7.48 53.07 -15.97
N LYS A 503 -8.61 53.79 -15.90
CA LYS A 503 -9.28 54.34 -17.07
C LYS A 503 -8.24 55.09 -17.92
N SER A 504 -8.27 54.81 -19.21
CA SER A 504 -7.63 55.58 -20.26
C SER A 504 -7.85 57.08 -20.04
N VAL A 505 -6.76 57.82 -19.86
CA VAL A 505 -6.74 59.27 -20.03
C VAL A 505 -6.57 59.54 -21.52
N PRO A 506 -7.49 60.27 -22.18
CA PRO A 506 -7.26 60.79 -23.52
C PRO A 506 -6.23 61.92 -23.43
N ILE A 507 -5.20 61.86 -24.27
CA ILE A 507 -4.36 63.03 -24.55
C ILE A 507 -5.25 63.99 -25.32
N ASP A 508 -5.66 65.09 -24.70
CA ASP A 508 -5.90 66.30 -25.48
C ASP A 508 -5.31 67.52 -24.78
N SER A 509 -4.62 68.30 -25.59
CA SER A 509 -3.92 69.52 -25.22
C SER A 509 -4.91 70.64 -24.90
N ARG A 510 -4.93 71.13 -23.64
CA ARG A 510 -5.05 72.56 -23.22
C ARG A 510 -5.44 72.70 -21.73
N LEU A 511 -4.89 73.74 -21.09
CA LEU A 511 -5.07 74.28 -19.72
C LEU A 511 -6.51 74.83 -19.44
N PRO A 512 -6.84 75.45 -18.27
CA PRO A 512 -6.91 74.94 -16.88
C PRO A 512 -8.26 75.34 -16.16
N ALA A 513 -8.35 75.01 -14.86
CA ALA A 513 -9.01 75.77 -13.77
C ALA A 513 -10.31 75.25 -13.08
N THR A 514 -10.16 75.14 -11.74
CA THR A 514 -11.07 75.53 -10.63
C THR A 514 -12.28 74.68 -10.16
N SER A 515 -12.19 74.38 -8.85
CA SER A 515 -13.18 74.51 -7.75
C SER A 515 -14.28 73.46 -7.47
N SER A 516 -14.13 72.87 -6.27
CA SER A 516 -15.09 72.83 -5.13
C SER A 516 -16.22 71.78 -5.03
N SER A 517 -16.31 71.25 -3.81
CA SER A 517 -17.47 70.77 -3.04
C SER A 517 -17.89 69.28 -3.10
N THR A 518 -17.71 68.60 -1.95
CA THR A 518 -18.59 67.56 -1.35
C THR A 518 -19.95 68.18 -0.97
N PRO A 519 -21.09 67.44 -0.74
CA PRO A 519 -21.19 66.22 0.10
C PRO A 519 -22.36 65.19 -0.14
N GLN A 520 -22.21 63.99 0.43
CA GLN A 520 -23.19 63.08 1.12
C GLN A 520 -24.56 62.58 0.50
N PRO A 521 -25.16 61.48 1.07
CA PRO A 521 -25.86 60.40 0.33
C PRO A 521 -27.37 60.25 0.59
N ALA A 522 -28.08 59.41 -0.20
CA ALA A 522 -29.44 58.90 0.07
C ALA A 522 -29.82 57.66 -0.80
N PRO A 523 -30.87 56.86 -0.46
CA PRO A 523 -30.86 55.39 -0.59
C PRO A 523 -32.04 54.71 -1.34
N ILE A 524 -31.98 53.37 -1.44
CA ILE A 524 -33.05 52.32 -1.67
C ILE A 524 -33.71 52.18 -3.06
N THR A 525 -33.66 50.96 -3.61
CA THR A 525 -34.73 50.09 -4.22
C THR A 525 -34.09 49.16 -5.26
N GLY A 526 -34.31 47.84 -5.37
CA GLY A 526 -35.41 46.98 -4.96
C GLY A 526 -36.20 46.51 -6.19
N ILE A 527 -35.70 45.54 -6.98
CA ILE A 527 -36.49 44.80 -7.97
C ILE A 527 -36.11 43.31 -7.96
N LEU A 528 -37.11 42.48 -7.64
CA LEU A 528 -37.12 41.02 -7.76
C LEU A 528 -37.13 40.57 -9.23
N HIS A 529 -36.46 39.45 -9.51
CA HIS A 529 -36.81 38.55 -10.62
C HIS A 529 -36.96 37.12 -10.10
N GLN A 530 -38.09 36.49 -10.45
CA GLN A 530 -38.42 35.09 -10.18
C GLN A 530 -37.58 34.15 -11.08
N PRO A 531 -37.26 32.92 -10.64
CA PRO A 531 -36.52 31.96 -11.44
C PRO A 531 -37.46 31.07 -12.27
N THR A 532 -37.14 30.91 -13.55
CA THR A 532 -37.76 29.96 -14.48
C THR A 532 -37.22 28.55 -14.22
N GLU A 533 -38.12 27.57 -14.12
CA GLU A 533 -37.83 26.15 -13.87
C GLU A 533 -37.04 25.50 -15.02
N GLU A 534 -35.89 24.90 -14.69
CA GLU A 534 -35.16 23.99 -15.58
C GLU A 534 -35.15 22.57 -14.96
N LYS A 535 -35.67 21.59 -15.71
CA LYS A 535 -35.89 20.20 -15.28
C LYS A 535 -34.59 19.51 -14.82
N GLN A 536 -34.52 19.14 -13.55
CA GLN A 536 -33.41 18.38 -12.96
C GLN A 536 -33.53 16.87 -13.21
N ALA A 537 -32.51 16.30 -13.86
CA ALA A 537 -32.18 14.87 -13.84
C ALA A 537 -31.12 14.57 -12.74
N PRO A 538 -30.92 13.30 -12.30
CA PRO A 538 -30.59 12.96 -10.91
C PRO A 538 -29.11 13.22 -10.56
N LYS A 539 -28.82 14.40 -10.00
CA LYS A 539 -27.51 14.78 -9.45
C LYS A 539 -27.12 14.03 -8.15
N ALA A 540 -28.06 13.35 -7.50
CA ALA A 540 -27.86 12.79 -6.15
C ALA A 540 -26.96 11.54 -6.09
N THR A 541 -26.86 10.76 -7.17
CA THR A 541 -26.12 9.47 -7.16
C THR A 541 -24.62 9.65 -7.45
N LEU A 542 -24.29 10.57 -8.35
CA LEU A 542 -22.90 10.88 -8.73
C LEU A 542 -22.16 11.63 -7.61
N GLN A 543 -22.85 12.53 -6.91
CA GLN A 543 -22.27 13.25 -5.77
C GLN A 543 -21.87 12.30 -4.63
N ARG A 544 -22.73 11.30 -4.34
CA ARG A 544 -22.44 10.27 -3.32
C ARG A 544 -21.22 9.41 -3.65
N ILE A 545 -20.98 9.11 -4.93
CA ILE A 545 -19.81 8.33 -5.37
C ILE A 545 -18.53 9.16 -5.22
N VAL A 546 -18.60 10.46 -5.54
CA VAL A 546 -17.49 11.42 -5.40
C VAL A 546 -17.14 11.63 -3.92
N ASP A 547 -18.14 11.81 -3.06
CA ASP A 547 -17.94 11.95 -1.61
C ASP A 547 -17.33 10.67 -1.01
N THR A 548 -17.73 9.49 -1.49
CA THR A 548 -17.16 8.20 -1.05
C THR A 548 -15.70 8.03 -1.50
N MET A 549 -15.32 8.49 -2.69
CA MET A 549 -13.93 8.44 -3.19
C MET A 549 -13.01 9.43 -2.47
N SER A 550 -13.55 10.58 -2.01
CA SER A 550 -12.78 11.59 -1.26
C SER A 550 -12.30 11.11 0.12
N TYR A 551 -12.95 10.07 0.67
CA TYR A 551 -12.52 9.40 1.91
C TYR A 551 -11.40 8.36 1.72
N VAL A 552 -11.17 7.89 0.49
CA VAL A 552 -10.22 6.80 0.19
C VAL A 552 -8.84 7.32 -0.22
N VAL A 553 -8.75 8.57 -0.70
CA VAL A 553 -7.49 9.23 -1.03
C VAL A 553 -7.48 10.61 -0.36
N PRO A 554 -6.68 10.83 0.70
CA PRO A 554 -6.61 12.14 1.33
C PRO A 554 -5.96 13.12 0.34
N LEU A 555 -6.77 13.95 -0.32
CA LEU A 555 -6.30 15.09 -1.08
C LEU A 555 -5.94 16.20 -0.07
N THR A 556 -4.69 16.22 0.39
CA THR A 556 -4.15 17.36 1.12
C THR A 556 -3.98 18.54 0.16
N LYS A 557 -4.58 19.67 0.52
CA LYS A 557 -4.44 20.93 -0.22
C LYS A 557 -3.01 21.44 0.02
N LEU A 558 -2.16 21.34 -1.01
CA LEU A 558 -0.84 21.97 -0.97
C LEU A 558 -1.02 23.48 -1.09
N ASP A 559 -0.33 24.24 -0.25
CA ASP A 559 -0.25 25.70 -0.38
C ASP A 559 0.47 26.07 -1.69
N ASP A 560 0.06 27.16 -2.35
CA ASP A 560 0.59 27.56 -3.66
C ASP A 560 2.10 27.82 -3.60
N LYS A 561 2.59 28.30 -2.45
CA LYS A 561 4.01 28.50 -2.17
C LYS A 561 4.77 27.17 -2.07
N GLU A 562 4.18 26.16 -1.42
CA GLU A 562 4.77 24.82 -1.31
C GLU A 562 4.76 24.10 -2.67
N TYR A 563 3.73 24.33 -3.48
CA TYR A 563 3.63 23.76 -4.83
C TYR A 563 4.68 24.36 -5.78
N LEU A 564 4.87 25.68 -5.73
CA LEU A 564 5.92 26.37 -6.48
C LEU A 564 7.33 25.92 -6.06
N GLU A 565 7.61 25.82 -4.76
CA GLU A 565 8.91 25.30 -4.29
C GLU A 565 9.17 23.86 -4.76
N ARG A 566 8.13 23.00 -4.80
CA ARG A 566 8.28 21.63 -5.31
C ARG A 566 8.52 21.59 -6.81
N LEU A 567 7.90 22.49 -7.57
CA LEU A 567 8.14 22.62 -9.02
C LEU A 567 9.55 23.13 -9.31
N GLU A 568 10.03 24.12 -8.55
CA GLU A 568 11.40 24.64 -8.67
C GLU A 568 12.44 23.56 -8.32
N ARG A 569 12.26 22.81 -7.23
CA ARG A 569 13.15 21.68 -6.90
C ARG A 569 13.15 20.61 -7.99
N LYS A 570 12.00 20.31 -8.61
CA LYS A 570 11.93 19.36 -9.72
C LYS A 570 12.61 19.88 -10.98
N ARG A 571 12.46 21.17 -11.29
CA ARG A 571 13.18 21.83 -12.39
C ARG A 571 14.68 21.74 -12.17
N ASP A 572 15.17 22.10 -10.99
CA ASP A 572 16.60 22.11 -10.69
C ASP A 572 17.23 20.70 -10.72
N VAL A 573 16.47 19.66 -10.34
CA VAL A 573 16.89 18.26 -10.48
C VAL A 573 16.96 17.84 -11.94
N LEU A 574 16.01 18.28 -12.77
CA LEU A 574 15.99 17.98 -14.20
C LEU A 574 17.11 18.74 -14.93
N ASP A 575 17.36 20.01 -14.59
CA ASP A 575 18.43 20.81 -15.17
C ASP A 575 19.80 20.20 -14.85
N LYS A 576 20.05 19.79 -13.59
CA LYS A 576 21.28 19.06 -13.23
C LYS A 576 21.43 17.73 -13.99
N LYS A 577 20.33 17.07 -14.31
CA LYS A 577 20.33 15.82 -15.07
C LYS A 577 20.60 16.08 -16.56
N ILE A 578 20.05 17.15 -17.11
CA ILE A 578 20.30 17.62 -18.47
C ILE A 578 21.76 18.06 -18.61
N ASP A 579 22.33 18.78 -17.65
CA ASP A 579 23.74 19.19 -17.65
C ASP A 579 24.68 17.99 -17.57
N ARG A 580 24.34 17.01 -16.73
CA ARG A 580 25.10 15.76 -16.62
C ARG A 580 25.10 14.97 -17.93
N LEU A 581 23.93 14.83 -18.56
CA LEU A 581 23.80 14.13 -19.85
C LEU A 581 24.47 14.91 -20.98
N SER A 582 24.40 16.23 -20.96
CA SER A 582 25.10 17.12 -21.91
C SER A 582 26.62 17.04 -21.76
N ALA A 583 27.13 16.90 -20.53
CA ALA A 583 28.55 16.66 -20.26
C ALA A 583 29.02 15.27 -20.72
N GLU A 584 28.19 14.24 -20.52
CA GLU A 584 28.46 12.87 -21.00
C GLU A 584 28.44 12.77 -22.54
N LEU A 585 27.57 13.54 -23.21
CA LEU A 585 27.48 13.60 -24.67
C LEU A 585 28.58 14.44 -25.34
N SER A 586 29.15 15.42 -24.64
CA SER A 586 30.20 16.31 -25.17
C SER A 586 31.64 15.80 -24.98
N GLY A 587 31.82 14.64 -24.33
CA GLY A 587 33.10 13.92 -24.31
C GLY A 587 34.27 14.67 -23.65
N LYS A 588 34.03 15.62 -22.74
CA LYS A 588 35.11 16.26 -21.98
C LYS A 588 35.39 15.51 -20.67
N PRO A 589 36.66 15.17 -20.37
CA PRO A 589 37.02 14.58 -19.08
C PRO A 589 36.90 15.65 -17.97
N ARG A 590 36.40 15.24 -16.80
CA ARG A 590 36.28 16.10 -15.60
C ARG A 590 37.67 16.51 -15.09
N ALA A 591 37.86 17.80 -14.86
CA ALA A 591 38.87 18.34 -13.94
C ALA A 591 38.25 18.45 -12.53
#